data_AF-A0A9D4E3P1-F1
#
_entry.id   AF-A0A9D4E3P1-F1
#
_cell.length_a   1.000
_cell.length_b   1.000
_cell.length_c   1.000
_cell.angle_alpha   90.00
_cell.angle_beta   90.00
_cell.angle_gamma   90.00
#
_symmetry.space_group_name_H-M   'P 1'
#
loop_
_entity.id
_entity.type
_entity.pdbx_description
1 polymer ?
#
loop_
_entity_poly.entity_id
_entity_poly.type
_entity_poly.pdbx_seq_one_letter_code
_entity_poly.pdbx_strand_id
1 'polypeptide(L)'
;MLLLLLLLLLLLLLLLLLLLLLLLLLLLLLLPLLLLLLLLLLLLLQLLLLLLLLLVLLRLVLLLPPPPPPPRLLLLLLLLLPLLLRLLPLLLLLLLPLLLLLLLPLLLLLLLLLLLLLLLLLLLLLLLLLLLLLLLQLLLLLLLLLLLLHHHHHHHSQ
;
A
#
# COMPACT_ATOMS: atom_id res chain seq x y z
N MET A 1 37.47 -12.94 -11.21
CA MET A 1 36.34 -13.87 -11.44
C MET A 1 35.66 -14.30 -10.14
N LEU A 2 36.29 -15.10 -9.26
CA LEU A 2 35.63 -15.61 -8.04
C LEU A 2 35.10 -14.49 -7.10
N LEU A 3 35.88 -13.43 -6.88
CA LEU A 3 35.46 -12.28 -6.07
C LEU A 3 34.18 -11.62 -6.62
N LEU A 4 34.10 -11.44 -7.94
CA LEU A 4 32.95 -10.80 -8.60
C LEU A 4 31.70 -11.69 -8.54
N LEU A 5 31.86 -13.01 -8.68
CA LEU A 5 30.78 -13.97 -8.48
C LEU A 5 30.26 -13.94 -7.03
N LEU A 6 31.16 -13.91 -6.04
CA LEU A 6 30.79 -13.81 -4.63
C LEU A 6 30.03 -12.51 -4.36
N LEU A 7 30.50 -11.39 -4.91
CA LEU A 7 29.83 -10.09 -4.79
C LEU A 7 28.41 -10.13 -5.39
N LEU A 8 28.26 -10.75 -6.57
CA LEU A 8 26.96 -10.93 -7.22
C LEU A 8 26.00 -11.74 -6.34
N LEU A 9 26.47 -12.85 -5.79
CA LEU A 9 25.67 -13.71 -4.90
C LEU A 9 25.25 -12.97 -3.63
N LEU A 10 26.17 -12.24 -3.00
CA LEU A 10 25.90 -11.43 -1.82
C LEU A 10 24.84 -10.37 -2.10
N LEU A 11 24.96 -9.69 -3.24
CA LEU A 11 24.02 -8.66 -3.69
C LEU A 11 22.62 -9.24 -3.93
N LEU A 12 22.53 -10.42 -4.53
CA LEU A 12 21.27 -11.14 -4.73
C LEU A 12 20.62 -11.53 -3.39
N LEU A 13 21.41 -12.07 -2.45
CA LEU A 13 20.92 -12.43 -1.12
C LEU A 13 20.39 -11.20 -0.36
N LEU A 14 21.13 -10.09 -0.41
CA LEU A 14 20.72 -8.83 0.19
C LEU A 14 19.40 -8.34 -0.39
N LEU A 15 19.22 -8.43 -1.71
CA LEU A 15 17.97 -8.07 -2.37
C LEU A 15 16.80 -8.92 -1.88
N LEU A 16 16.99 -10.24 -1.81
CA LEU A 16 15.96 -11.16 -1.34
C LEU A 16 15.54 -10.85 0.11
N LEU A 17 16.52 -10.61 0.99
CA LEU A 17 16.28 -10.25 2.38
C LEU A 17 15.51 -8.94 2.50
N LEU A 18 15.94 -7.92 1.74
CA LEU A 18 15.26 -6.62 1.69
C LEU A 18 13.81 -6.77 1.24
N LEU A 19 13.57 -7.54 0.18
CA LEU A 19 12.23 -7.81 -0.35
C LEU A 19 11.34 -8.49 0.72
N LEU A 20 11.88 -9.48 1.42
CA LEU A 20 11.16 -10.18 2.50
C LEU A 20 10.81 -9.23 3.65
N LEU A 21 11.77 -8.43 4.11
CA LEU A 21 11.56 -7.44 5.17
C LEU A 21 10.47 -6.44 4.78
N LEU A 22 10.50 -5.97 3.54
CA LEU A 22 9.51 -5.06 3.01
C LEU A 22 8.12 -5.70 2.93
N LEU A 23 8.02 -6.95 2.45
CA LEU A 23 6.76 -7.68 2.42
C LEU A 23 6.16 -7.80 3.82
N LEU A 24 6.98 -8.11 4.82
CA LEU A 24 6.56 -8.17 6.21
C LEU A 24 6.05 -6.81 6.71
N LEU A 25 6.79 -5.72 6.43
CA LEU A 25 6.40 -4.37 6.79
C LEU A 25 5.08 -3.96 6.11
N LEU A 26 4.91 -4.30 4.83
CA LEU A 26 3.69 -4.07 4.07
C LEU A 26 2.51 -4.79 4.74
N LEU A 27 2.67 -6.07 5.06
CA LEU A 27 1.64 -6.86 5.76
C LEU A 27 1.27 -6.22 7.11
N LEU A 28 2.29 -5.80 7.87
CA LEU A 28 2.11 -5.15 9.17
C LEU A 28 1.33 -3.84 9.05
N LEU A 29 1.53 -3.06 7.99
CA LEU A 29 0.80 -1.82 7.72
C LEU A 29 -0.61 -2.07 7.17
N LEU A 30 -0.80 -3.12 6.35
CA LEU A 30 -2.09 -3.44 5.74
C LEU A 30 -3.11 -3.98 6.75
N LEU A 31 -2.68 -4.74 7.76
CA LEU A 31 -3.57 -5.28 8.79
C LEU A 31 -4.36 -4.19 9.55
N PRO A 32 -3.73 -3.17 10.16
CA PRO A 32 -4.45 -2.10 10.85
C PRO A 32 -5.29 -1.26 9.88
N LEU A 33 -4.83 -1.06 8.64
CA LEU A 33 -5.61 -0.40 7.60
C LEU A 33 -6.93 -1.14 7.31
N LEU A 34 -6.89 -2.46 7.19
CA LEU A 34 -8.08 -3.29 6.98
C LEU A 34 -9.03 -3.23 8.17
N LEU A 35 -8.49 -3.24 9.40
CA LEU A 35 -9.30 -3.07 10.62
C LEU A 35 -9.97 -1.69 10.67
N LEU A 36 -9.24 -0.62 10.32
CA LEU A 36 -9.81 0.73 10.26
C LEU A 36 -10.89 0.85 9.19
N LEU A 37 -10.68 0.26 8.02
CA LEU A 37 -11.67 0.22 6.95
C LEU A 37 -12.93 -0.54 7.39
N LEU A 38 -12.77 -1.67 8.07
CA LEU A 38 -13.89 -2.43 8.62
C LEU A 38 -14.68 -1.59 9.64
N LEU A 39 -13.97 -0.93 10.57
CA LEU A 39 -14.61 -0.06 11.56
C LEU A 39 -15.37 1.09 10.91
N LEU A 40 -14.78 1.70 9.87
CA LEU A 40 -15.42 2.75 9.07
C LEU A 40 -16.70 2.23 8.39
N LEU A 41 -16.62 1.05 7.78
CA LEU A 41 -17.76 0.39 7.13
C LEU A 41 -18.89 0.10 8.12
N LEU A 42 -18.56 -0.44 9.30
CA LEU A 42 -19.53 -0.72 10.35
C LEU A 42 -20.23 0.55 10.83
N LEU A 43 -19.47 1.64 11.02
CA LEU A 43 -20.02 2.93 11.41
C LEU A 43 -20.97 3.49 10.33
N LEU A 44 -20.59 3.38 9.06
CA LEU A 44 -21.43 3.81 7.94
C LEU A 44 -22.70 2.96 7.83
N LEU A 45 -22.60 1.63 7.99
CA LEU A 45 -23.75 0.73 8.03
C LEU A 45 -24.70 1.11 9.18
N GLN A 46 -24.16 1.39 10.37
CA GLN A 46 -24.96 1.80 11.51
C GLN A 46 -25.70 3.11 11.26
N LEU A 47 -25.05 4.08 10.61
CA LEU A 47 -25.68 5.33 10.18
C LEU A 47 -26.82 5.08 9.17
N LEU A 48 -26.59 4.23 8.19
CA LEU A 48 -27.60 3.84 7.21
C LEU A 48 -28.82 3.20 7.89
N LEU A 49 -28.60 2.25 8.80
CA LEU A 49 -29.67 1.58 9.54
C LEU A 49 -30.47 2.56 10.40
N LEU A 50 -29.79 3.49 11.07
CA LEU A 50 -30.44 4.54 11.87
C LEU A 50 -31.31 5.45 11.00
N LEU A 51 -30.82 5.82 9.82
CA LEU A 51 -31.56 6.63 8.85
C LEU A 51 -32.77 5.88 8.28
N LEU A 52 -32.62 4.60 7.95
CA LEU A 52 -33.73 3.76 7.47
C LEU A 52 -34.80 3.60 8.55
N LEU A 53 -34.40 3.34 9.80
CA LEU A 53 -35.33 3.26 10.93
C LEU A 53 -36.13 4.57 11.08
N LEU A 54 -35.45 5.71 11.00
CA LEU A 54 -36.09 7.03 11.05
C LEU A 54 -37.12 7.21 9.93
N LEU A 55 -36.78 6.83 8.69
CA LEU A 55 -37.68 6.91 7.54
C LEU A 55 -38.91 6.01 7.71
N VAL A 56 -38.73 4.80 8.23
CA VAL A 56 -39.84 3.89 8.53
C VAL A 56 -40.75 4.47 9.61
N LEU A 57 -40.18 4.99 10.71
CA LEU A 57 -40.95 5.65 11.77
C LEU A 57 -41.72 6.86 11.23
N LEU A 58 -41.09 7.71 10.42
CA LEU A 58 -41.74 8.84 9.74
C LEU A 58 -42.91 8.36 8.88
N ARG A 59 -42.70 7.32 8.05
CA ARG A 59 -43.74 6.75 7.19
C ARG A 59 -44.92 6.19 8.00
N LEU A 60 -44.65 5.48 9.10
CA LEU A 60 -45.70 4.96 9.97
C LEU A 60 -46.54 6.09 10.58
N VAL A 61 -45.91 7.21 10.96
CA VAL A 61 -46.61 8.40 11.44
C VAL A 61 -47.51 9.00 10.35
N LEU A 62 -47.03 9.05 9.10
CA LEU A 62 -47.78 9.60 7.96
C LEU A 62 -48.94 8.69 7.47
N LEU A 63 -48.86 7.38 7.67
CA LEU A 63 -49.86 6.40 7.24
C LEU A 63 -51.05 6.25 8.20
N LEU A 64 -50.93 6.76 9.44
CA LEU A 64 -52.05 6.77 10.37
C LEU A 64 -53.16 7.70 9.81
N PRO A 65 -54.41 7.22 9.67
CA PRO A 65 -55.51 8.04 9.15
C PRO A 65 -55.68 9.27 10.03
N PRO A 66 -55.83 10.50 9.51
CA PRO A 66 -55.70 11.71 10.31
C PRO A 66 -56.84 11.81 11.34
N PRO A 67 -56.58 11.68 12.65
CA PRO A 67 -57.27 12.51 13.62
C PRO A 67 -56.44 13.81 13.73
N PRO A 68 -56.77 14.79 14.60
CA PRO A 68 -55.71 15.70 15.03
C PRO A 68 -54.53 14.83 15.48
N PRO A 69 -53.32 14.95 14.88
CA PRO A 69 -52.21 14.11 15.26
C PRO A 69 -52.05 14.28 16.77
N PRO A 70 -52.03 13.20 17.58
CA PRO A 70 -51.86 13.36 19.00
C PRO A 70 -50.56 14.18 19.15
N PRO A 71 -50.60 15.35 19.82
CA PRO A 71 -49.46 16.27 19.86
C PRO A 71 -48.18 15.54 20.30
N ARG A 72 -48.33 14.44 21.04
CA ARG A 72 -47.27 13.51 21.44
C ARG A 72 -46.42 12.98 20.29
N LEU A 73 -46.97 12.61 19.13
CA LEU A 73 -46.17 12.07 18.01
C LEU A 73 -45.38 13.16 17.28
N LEU A 74 -46.03 14.31 17.03
CA LEU A 74 -45.33 15.48 16.48
C LEU A 74 -44.27 16.01 17.44
N LEU A 75 -44.56 16.06 18.75
CA LEU A 75 -43.60 16.44 19.78
C LEU A 75 -42.44 15.44 19.85
N LEU A 76 -42.70 14.13 19.77
CA LEU A 76 -41.63 13.12 19.72
C LEU A 76 -40.74 13.32 18.48
N LEU A 77 -41.32 13.59 17.31
CA LEU A 77 -40.55 13.83 16.09
C LEU A 77 -39.76 15.15 16.18
N LEU A 78 -40.36 16.19 16.74
CA LEU A 78 -39.74 17.50 16.97
C LEU A 78 -38.65 17.46 18.04
N LEU A 79 -38.68 16.48 18.95
CA LEU A 79 -37.60 16.21 19.92
C LEU A 79 -36.50 15.32 19.34
N LEU A 80 -36.85 14.32 18.51
CA LEU A 80 -35.89 13.41 17.88
C LEU A 80 -35.07 14.08 16.77
N LEU A 81 -35.69 14.95 15.97
CA LEU A 81 -35.01 15.66 14.89
C LEU A 81 -33.79 16.50 15.36
N PRO A 82 -33.90 17.39 16.36
CA PRO A 82 -32.75 18.15 16.85
C PRO A 82 -31.71 17.25 17.53
N LEU A 83 -32.13 16.14 18.15
CA LEU A 83 -31.19 15.16 18.70
C LEU A 83 -30.37 14.52 17.58
N LEU A 84 -31.01 14.13 16.47
CA LEU A 84 -30.33 13.58 15.30
C LEU A 84 -29.39 14.62 14.64
N LEU A 85 -29.85 15.87 14.49
CA LEU A 85 -29.02 16.96 13.99
C LEU A 85 -27.82 17.28 14.89
N ARG A 86 -27.91 17.02 16.20
CA ARG A 86 -26.78 17.15 17.14
C ARG A 86 -25.83 15.95 17.09
N LEU A 87 -26.34 14.76 16.80
CA LEU A 87 -25.51 13.56 16.64
C LEU A 87 -24.70 13.59 15.34
N LEU A 88 -25.22 14.19 14.28
CA LEU A 88 -24.53 14.33 12.99
C LEU A 88 -23.13 14.99 13.08
N PRO A 89 -22.95 16.19 13.70
CA PRO A 89 -21.63 16.78 13.84
C PRO A 89 -20.70 15.96 14.73
N LEU A 90 -21.22 15.25 15.75
CA LEU A 90 -20.40 14.33 16.56
C LEU A 90 -19.88 13.16 15.71
N LEU A 91 -20.71 12.61 14.83
CA LEU A 91 -20.33 11.56 13.90
C LEU A 91 -19.30 12.06 12.88
N LEU A 92 -19.49 13.26 12.32
CA LEU A 92 -18.51 13.89 11.42
C LEU A 92 -17.17 14.14 12.12
N LEU A 93 -17.22 14.61 13.37
CA LEU A 93 -16.04 14.85 14.20
C LEU A 93 -15.28 13.54 14.51
N LEU A 94 -15.97 12.40 14.55
CA LEU A 94 -15.33 11.09 14.71
C LEU A 94 -14.87 10.49 13.36
N LEU A 95 -15.60 10.74 12.27
CA LEU A 95 -15.23 10.30 10.93
C LEU A 95 -13.95 10.95 10.42
N LEU A 96 -13.79 12.27 10.63
CA LEU A 96 -12.62 13.01 10.16
C LEU A 96 -11.27 12.44 10.67
N PRO A 97 -11.05 12.23 11.98
CA PRO A 97 -9.81 11.66 12.47
C PRO A 97 -9.62 10.21 12.01
N LEU A 98 -10.68 9.42 11.84
CA LEU A 98 -10.58 8.07 11.27
C LEU A 98 -10.10 8.10 9.81
N LEU A 99 -10.62 9.03 9.00
CA LEU A 99 -10.17 9.22 7.62
C LEU A 99 -8.71 9.67 7.55
N LEU A 100 -8.30 10.59 8.42
CA LEU A 100 -6.90 11.01 8.53
C LEU A 100 -5.99 9.86 8.97
N LEU A 101 -6.43 9.07 9.96
CA LEU A 101 -5.74 7.89 10.45
C LEU A 101 -5.61 6.80 9.37
N LEU A 102 -6.56 6.71 8.43
CA LEU A 102 -6.46 5.84 7.26
C LEU A 102 -5.52 6.42 6.20
N LEU A 103 -5.56 7.72 5.96
CA LEU A 103 -4.76 8.39 4.93
C LEU A 103 -3.26 8.40 5.25
N LEU A 104 -2.88 8.56 6.52
CA LEU A 104 -1.48 8.56 6.96
C LEU A 104 -0.72 7.27 6.57
N PRO A 105 -1.16 6.05 6.95
CA PRO A 105 -0.50 4.81 6.58
C PRO A 105 -0.55 4.55 5.07
N LEU A 106 -1.57 5.02 4.34
CA LEU A 106 -1.58 4.96 2.87
C LEU A 106 -0.47 5.80 2.26
N LEU A 107 -0.27 7.03 2.74
CA LEU A 107 0.85 7.88 2.33
C LEU A 107 2.20 7.23 2.66
N LEU A 108 2.32 6.65 3.85
CA LEU A 108 3.53 5.95 4.29
C LEU A 108 3.82 4.75 3.38
N LEU A 109 2.79 3.96 3.04
CA LEU A 109 2.89 2.84 2.11
C LEU A 109 3.33 3.29 0.71
N LEU A 110 2.77 4.40 0.20
CA LEU A 110 3.19 4.97 -1.07
C LEU A 110 4.65 5.41 -1.06
N LEU A 111 5.07 6.10 0.01
CA LEU A 111 6.45 6.53 0.18
C LEU A 111 7.42 5.33 0.26
N LEU A 112 7.04 4.30 1.01
CA LEU A 112 7.79 3.06 1.12
C LEU A 112 7.96 2.39 -0.24
N LEU A 113 6.87 2.30 -1.02
CA LEU A 113 6.89 1.72 -2.36
C LEU A 113 7.80 2.51 -3.31
N LEU A 114 7.74 3.85 -3.26
CA LEU A 114 8.60 4.72 -4.06
C LEU A 114 10.08 4.52 -3.69
N LEU A 115 10.39 4.48 -2.39
CA LEU A 115 11.74 4.23 -1.90
C LEU A 115 12.25 2.85 -2.35
N LEU A 116 11.40 1.83 -2.27
CA LEU A 116 11.73 0.49 -2.77
C LEU A 116 12.05 0.52 -4.25
N LEU A 117 11.20 1.15 -5.06
CA LEU A 117 11.40 1.24 -6.50
C LEU A 117 12.74 1.90 -6.82
N LEU A 118 13.06 3.00 -6.12
CA LEU A 118 14.35 3.68 -6.26
C LEU A 118 15.52 2.77 -5.89
N LEU A 119 15.42 2.08 -4.76
CA LEU A 119 16.46 1.17 -4.27
C LEU A 119 16.66 -0.01 -5.23
N LEU A 120 15.57 -0.58 -5.74
CA LEU A 120 15.59 -1.65 -6.74
C LEU A 120 16.23 -1.17 -8.05
N LEU A 121 15.87 0.02 -8.52
CA LEU A 121 16.46 0.63 -9.71
C LEU A 121 17.97 0.82 -9.54
N LEU A 122 18.40 1.37 -8.39
CA LEU A 122 19.81 1.54 -8.07
C LEU A 122 20.55 0.20 -8.04
N LEU A 123 19.96 -0.81 -7.43
CA LEU A 123 20.54 -2.15 -7.36
C LEU A 123 20.64 -2.78 -8.76
N LEU A 124 19.60 -2.64 -9.58
CA LEU A 124 19.59 -3.13 -10.95
C LEU A 124 20.68 -2.45 -11.79
N LEU A 125 20.85 -1.14 -11.62
CA LEU A 125 21.92 -0.39 -12.28
C LEU A 125 23.29 -0.91 -11.85
N LEU A 126 23.49 -1.16 -10.55
CA LEU A 126 24.73 -1.73 -10.03
C LEU A 126 24.99 -3.14 -10.59
N LEU A 127 23.95 -3.99 -10.65
CA LEU A 127 24.02 -5.32 -11.24
C LEU A 127 24.43 -5.25 -12.72
N LEU A 128 23.79 -4.37 -13.49
CA LEU A 128 24.10 -4.15 -14.90
C LEU A 128 25.56 -3.70 -15.09
N LEU A 129 26.03 -2.79 -14.24
CA LEU A 129 27.42 -2.34 -14.27
C LEU A 129 28.39 -3.49 -13.99
N LEU A 130 28.12 -4.31 -12.97
CA LEU A 130 28.94 -5.48 -12.64
C LEU A 130 28.96 -6.50 -13.79
N LEU A 131 27.81 -6.73 -14.43
CA LEU A 131 27.70 -7.61 -15.60
C LEU A 131 28.52 -7.08 -16.79
N LEU A 132 28.44 -5.78 -17.06
CA LEU A 132 29.22 -5.13 -18.10
C LEU A 132 30.74 -5.29 -17.84
N LEU A 133 31.17 -5.09 -16.60
CA LEU A 133 32.56 -5.29 -16.21
C LEU A 133 33.01 -6.75 -16.41
N LEU A 134 32.17 -7.72 -16.07
CA LEU A 134 32.46 -9.14 -16.32
C LEU A 134 32.58 -9.43 -17.82
N LEU A 135 31.68 -8.88 -18.64
CA LEU A 135 31.73 -9.04 -20.10
C LEU A 135 33.01 -8.44 -20.69
N LEU A 136 33.36 -7.23 -20.26
CA LEU A 136 34.60 -6.56 -20.68
C LEU A 136 35.83 -7.40 -20.28
N GLN A 137 35.85 -7.95 -19.06
CA GLN A 137 36.92 -8.82 -18.60
C GLN A 137 37.04 -10.10 -19.44
N LEU A 138 35.91 -10.72 -19.78
CA LEU A 138 35.89 -11.89 -20.66
C LEU A 138 36.45 -11.57 -22.05
N LEU A 139 36.05 -10.43 -22.63
CA LEU A 139 36.54 -9.98 -23.93
C LEU A 139 38.05 -9.77 -23.92
N LEU A 140 38.58 -9.12 -22.87
CA LEU A 140 40.01 -8.92 -22.70
C LEU A 140 40.78 -10.23 -22.56
N LEU A 141 40.24 -11.20 -21.80
CA LEU A 141 40.84 -12.54 -21.68
C LEU A 141 40.86 -13.28 -23.02
N LEU A 142 39.77 -13.20 -23.79
CA LEU A 142 39.69 -13.79 -25.12
C LEU A 142 40.72 -13.17 -26.07
N LEU A 143 40.85 -11.84 -26.05
CA LEU A 143 41.82 -11.13 -26.88
C LEU A 143 43.27 -11.52 -26.52
N LEU A 144 43.58 -11.62 -25.22
CA LEU A 144 44.86 -12.13 -24.74
C LEU A 144 45.14 -13.56 -25.23
N LEU A 145 44.15 -14.44 -25.15
CA LEU A 145 44.28 -15.81 -25.63
C LEU A 145 44.58 -15.86 -27.14
N LEU A 146 43.85 -15.07 -27.93
CA LEU A 146 44.07 -14.98 -29.38
C LEU A 146 45.48 -14.48 -29.71
N LEU A 147 45.98 -13.47 -28.97
CA LEU A 147 47.35 -12.98 -29.13
C LEU A 147 48.39 -14.06 -28.81
N LEU A 148 48.19 -14.82 -27.73
CA LEU A 148 49.08 -15.92 -27.35
C LEU A 148 49.09 -17.02 -28.41
N LEU A 149 47.92 -17.42 -28.92
CA LEU A 149 47.82 -18.40 -29.99
C LEU A 149 48.49 -17.91 -31.28
N HIS A 150 48.28 -16.64 -31.64
CA HIS A 150 48.90 -16.04 -32.81
C HIS A 150 50.43 -16.01 -32.69
N HIS A 151 50.94 -15.66 -31.51
CA HIS A 151 52.38 -15.66 -31.24
C HIS A 151 52.98 -17.07 -31.28
N HIS A 152 52.29 -18.05 -30.70
CA HIS A 152 52.72 -19.44 -30.76
C HIS A 152 52.73 -19.96 -32.21
N HIS A 153 51.70 -19.65 -33.01
CA HIS A 153 51.68 -20.00 -34.43
C HIS A 153 52.83 -19.36 -35.20
N HIS A 154 53.17 -18.11 -34.91
CA HIS A 154 54.30 -17.45 -35.56
C HIS A 154 55.65 -18.06 -35.17
N HIS A 155 55.83 -18.41 -33.90
CA HIS A 155 57.08 -19.04 -33.48
C HIS A 155 57.22 -20.49 -33.94
N HIS A 156 56.11 -21.20 -34.13
CA HIS A 156 56.15 -22.60 -34.54
C HIS A 156 56.15 -22.79 -36.07
N SER A 157 55.98 -21.72 -36.84
CA SER A 157 56.09 -21.70 -38.31
C SER A 157 57.45 -21.21 -38.82
N GLN A 158 58.37 -20.92 -37.90
CA GLN A 158 59.82 -20.77 -38.13
C GLN A 158 60.54 -22.04 -37.68
#